data_AF-A0A1F6E6S3-F1
#
_entry.id   AF-A0A1F6E6S3-F1
#
_cell.length_a   1.000
_cell.length_b   1.000
_cell.length_c   1.000
_cell.angle_alpha   90.00
_cell.angle_beta   90.00
_cell.angle_gamma   90.00
#
_symmetry.space_group_name_H-M   'P 1'
#
loop_
_entity.id
_entity.type
_entity.pdbx_description
1 polymer ?
#
loop_
_entity_poly.entity_id
_entity_poly.type
_entity_poly.pdbx_seq_one_letter_code
_entity_poly.pdbx_strand_id
1 'polypeptide(L)'
;MRITRDGKFERSDIWREGKWLDLWSVVHLLSGVSFGLSIGVLGLGTEASIIIVLLVFVLYETWEAMVKIKETPQNRFMDVVVGMASFVPTFLLSPALPETLLILAFGFILTANITMAVFGWTASRKAEEFEHRLRLRLAEQRKRLRERRLRRMESRQK
;
A
#
# COMPACT_ATOMS: atom_id res chain seq x y z
N MET A 1 -5.66 -15.39 5.12
CA MET A 1 -5.78 -14.71 6.43
C MET A 1 -5.81 -15.71 7.55
N ARG A 2 -5.11 -15.42 8.65
CA ARG A 2 -5.12 -16.22 9.89
C ARG A 2 -5.46 -15.32 11.07
N ILE A 3 -6.15 -15.86 12.07
CA ILE A 3 -6.35 -15.19 13.36
C ILE A 3 -5.16 -15.56 14.25
N THR A 4 -4.43 -14.55 14.75
CA THR A 4 -3.34 -14.75 15.70
C THR A 4 -3.90 -15.12 17.08
N ARG A 5 -3.05 -15.62 17.99
CA ARG A 5 -3.46 -15.96 19.37
C ARG A 5 -4.07 -14.75 20.11
N ASP A 6 -3.66 -13.55 19.75
CA ASP A 6 -4.14 -12.28 20.31
C ASP A 6 -5.45 -11.79 19.66
N GLY A 7 -6.02 -12.56 18.73
CA GLY A 7 -7.25 -12.20 18.02
C GLY A 7 -7.06 -11.17 16.90
N LYS A 8 -5.84 -10.91 16.45
CA LYS A 8 -5.57 -10.03 15.30
C LYS A 8 -5.70 -10.82 13.99
N PHE A 9 -6.18 -10.16 12.94
CA PHE A 9 -6.20 -10.73 11.59
C PHE A 9 -4.86 -10.45 10.92
N GLU A 10 -4.21 -11.51 10.45
CA GLU A 10 -2.98 -11.40 9.67
C GLU A 10 -3.21 -11.89 8.24
N ARG A 11 -2.80 -11.08 7.26
CA ARG A 11 -2.78 -11.47 5.85
C ARG A 11 -1.72 -12.54 5.62
N SER A 12 -1.94 -13.38 4.61
CA SER A 12 -1.03 -14.48 4.26
C SER A 12 -0.68 -14.47 2.78
N ASP A 13 -1.13 -13.45 2.06
CA ASP A 13 -0.83 -13.22 0.65
C ASP A 13 0.45 -12.39 0.49
N ILE A 14 0.98 -12.34 -0.74
CA ILE A 14 2.23 -11.64 -1.05
C ILE A 14 2.14 -10.12 -0.84
N TRP A 15 0.93 -9.55 -0.79
CA TRP A 15 0.67 -8.14 -0.49
C TRP A 15 0.45 -7.92 1.01
N ARG A 16 0.95 -8.84 1.86
CA ARG A 16 0.96 -8.64 3.30
C ARG A 16 1.87 -7.47 3.62
N GLU A 17 1.34 -6.55 4.41
CA GLU A 17 2.06 -5.41 4.94
C GLU A 17 3.36 -5.83 5.65
N GLY A 18 4.45 -5.14 5.31
CA GLY A 18 5.73 -5.26 5.97
C GLY A 18 5.89 -4.23 7.08
N LYS A 19 6.84 -4.47 7.99
CA LYS A 19 7.20 -3.46 9.00
C LYS A 19 7.95 -2.26 8.40
N TRP A 20 8.71 -2.51 7.33
CA TRP A 20 9.60 -1.53 6.71
C TRP A 20 9.40 -1.48 5.20
N LEU A 21 9.32 -2.63 4.55
CA LEU A 21 9.12 -2.73 3.11
C LEU A 21 8.14 -3.86 2.82
N ASP A 22 7.36 -3.70 1.78
CA ASP A 22 6.54 -4.75 1.20
C ASP A 22 6.40 -4.59 -0.30
N LEU A 23 5.43 -5.29 -0.89
CA LEU A 23 5.22 -5.27 -2.33
C LEU A 23 4.64 -3.93 -2.82
N TRP A 24 4.02 -3.15 -1.94
CA TRP A 24 3.56 -1.79 -2.26
C TRP A 24 4.75 -0.86 -2.46
N SER A 25 5.85 -1.03 -1.72
CA SER A 25 7.10 -0.30 -1.96
C SER A 25 7.64 -0.44 -3.40
N VAL A 26 7.32 -1.53 -4.11
CA VAL A 26 7.64 -1.68 -5.54
C VAL A 26 6.83 -0.71 -6.41
N VAL A 27 5.56 -0.46 -6.06
CA VAL A 27 4.72 0.58 -6.71
C VAL A 27 5.34 1.96 -6.50
N HIS A 28 5.82 2.26 -5.29
CA HIS A 28 6.53 3.52 -5.01
C HIS A 28 7.83 3.64 -5.80
N LEU A 29 8.62 2.56 -5.89
CA LEU A 29 9.82 2.50 -6.70
C LEU A 29 9.52 2.80 -8.18
N LEU A 30 8.54 2.11 -8.77
CA LEU A 30 8.18 2.32 -10.18
C LEU A 30 7.58 3.70 -10.42
N SER A 31 6.85 4.25 -9.44
CA SER A 31 6.35 5.63 -9.48
C SER A 31 7.50 6.63 -9.47
N GLY A 32 8.54 6.40 -8.65
CA GLY A 32 9.73 7.26 -8.60
C GLY A 32 10.48 7.27 -9.92
N VAL A 33 10.69 6.09 -10.52
CA VAL A 33 11.24 5.98 -11.88
C VAL A 33 10.36 6.71 -12.90
N SER A 34 9.04 6.53 -12.84
CA SER A 34 8.10 7.21 -13.75
C SER A 34 8.22 8.73 -13.65
N PHE A 35 8.24 9.29 -12.43
CA PHE A 35 8.45 10.72 -12.21
C PHE A 35 9.82 11.19 -12.70
N GLY A 36 10.88 10.40 -12.49
CA GLY A 36 12.23 10.75 -12.94
C GLY A 36 12.35 10.84 -14.46
N LEU A 37 11.65 9.96 -15.18
CA LEU A 37 11.58 9.99 -16.64
C LEU A 37 10.69 11.13 -17.17
N SER A 38 9.60 11.48 -16.48
CA SER A 38 8.64 12.48 -16.98
C SER A 38 8.95 13.92 -16.57
N ILE A 39 9.41 14.16 -15.33
CA ILE A 39 9.51 15.52 -14.80
C ILE A 39 10.65 16.31 -15.46
N GLY A 40 11.69 15.62 -15.94
CA GLY A 40 12.79 16.24 -16.70
C GLY A 40 12.31 16.90 -17.99
N VAL A 41 11.19 16.45 -18.57
CA VAL A 41 10.60 17.04 -19.78
C VAL A 41 9.91 18.37 -19.49
N LEU A 42 9.51 18.63 -18.25
CA LEU A 42 8.83 19.87 -17.87
C LEU A 42 9.76 21.08 -17.77
N GLY A 43 11.08 20.88 -17.89
CA GLY A 43 12.07 21.97 -17.81
C GLY A 43 12.12 22.65 -16.45
N LEU A 44 11.64 21.98 -15.40
CA LEU A 44 11.71 22.48 -14.04
C LEU A 44 13.16 22.39 -13.54
N GLY A 45 13.58 23.35 -12.71
CA GLY A 45 14.87 23.28 -12.02
C GLY A 45 14.98 22.01 -11.16
N THR A 46 16.21 21.55 -10.91
CA THR A 46 16.49 20.33 -10.13
C THR A 46 15.84 20.38 -8.74
N GLU A 47 15.99 21.50 -8.04
CA GLU A 47 15.46 21.71 -6.69
C GLU A 47 13.94 21.68 -6.69
N ALA A 48 13.31 22.37 -7.65
CA ALA A 48 11.87 22.38 -7.81
C ALA A 48 11.32 20.98 -8.10
N SER A 49 11.98 20.22 -8.98
CA SER A 49 11.60 18.86 -9.33
C SER A 49 11.66 17.92 -8.12
N ILE A 50 12.75 17.98 -7.34
CA ILE A 50 12.90 17.17 -6.12
C ILE A 50 11.83 17.51 -5.09
N ILE A 51 11.59 18.79 -4.84
CA ILE A 51 10.58 19.24 -3.87
C ILE A 51 9.18 18.79 -4.30
N ILE A 52 8.83 18.98 -5.57
CA ILE A 52 7.51 18.60 -6.10
C ILE A 52 7.29 17.10 -5.96
N VAL A 53 8.24 16.26 -6.37
CA VAL A 53 8.08 14.80 -6.29
C VAL A 53 8.03 14.32 -4.85
N LEU A 54 8.84 14.89 -3.96
CA LEU A 54 8.77 14.60 -2.52
C LEU A 54 7.38 14.92 -1.96
N LEU A 55 6.84 16.10 -2.28
CA LEU A 55 5.50 16.50 -1.85
C LEU A 55 4.43 15.57 -2.42
N VAL A 56 4.55 15.12 -3.68
CA VAL A 56 3.62 14.17 -4.27
C VAL A 56 3.62 12.84 -3.52
N PHE A 57 4.79 12.28 -3.19
CA PHE A 57 4.86 11.04 -2.39
C PHE A 57 4.27 11.21 -0.99
N VAL A 58 4.59 12.32 -0.30
CA VAL A 58 4.03 12.60 1.03
C VAL A 58 2.51 12.78 0.97
N LEU A 59 2.00 13.49 -0.04
CA LEU A 59 0.56 13.68 -0.25
C LEU A 59 -0.13 12.35 -0.56
N TYR A 60 0.49 11.50 -1.36
CA TYR A 60 -0.03 10.17 -1.68
C TYR A 60 -0.14 9.29 -0.42
N GLU A 61 0.92 9.20 0.40
CA GLU A 61 0.88 8.51 1.68
C GLU A 61 -0.17 9.07 2.64
N THR A 62 -0.29 10.40 2.67
CA THR A 62 -1.30 11.06 3.51
C THR A 62 -2.70 10.69 3.04
N TRP A 63 -2.92 10.65 1.72
CA TRP A 63 -4.19 10.23 1.14
C TRP A 63 -4.51 8.76 1.47
N GLU A 64 -3.55 7.85 1.38
CA GLU A 64 -3.73 6.45 1.76
C GLU A 64 -4.13 6.28 3.24
N ALA A 65 -3.50 7.06 4.12
CA ALA A 65 -3.87 7.12 5.53
C ALA A 65 -5.31 7.62 5.72
N MET A 66 -5.76 8.62 4.94
CA MET A 66 -7.14 9.13 4.99
C MET A 66 -8.18 8.08 4.54
N VAL A 67 -7.87 7.28 3.52
CA VAL A 67 -8.75 6.19 3.05
C VAL A 67 -8.63 4.91 3.90
N LYS A 68 -7.94 4.99 5.05
CA LYS A 68 -7.81 3.93 6.07
C LYS A 68 -7.13 2.66 5.57
N ILE A 69 -6.22 2.79 4.61
CA ILE A 69 -5.27 1.71 4.33
C ILE A 69 -4.40 1.58 5.58
N LYS A 70 -4.50 0.42 6.25
CA LYS A 70 -3.78 0.17 7.49
C LYS A 70 -2.35 -0.19 7.15
N GLU A 71 -1.48 0.79 7.33
CA GLU A 71 -0.02 0.63 7.29
C GLU A 71 0.59 1.21 8.56
N THR A 72 1.68 0.60 8.99
CA THR A 72 2.54 1.12 10.04
C THR A 72 3.20 2.41 9.58
N PRO A 73 3.37 3.40 10.49
CA PRO A 73 4.03 4.67 10.13
C PRO A 73 5.43 4.47 9.54
N GLN A 74 6.14 3.41 9.95
CA GLN A 74 7.45 3.06 9.40
C GLN A 74 7.38 2.67 7.93
N ASN A 75 6.37 1.88 7.53
CA ASN A 75 6.19 1.47 6.15
C ASN A 75 5.88 2.68 5.25
N ARG A 76 4.91 3.51 5.65
CA ARG A 76 4.59 4.77 4.95
C ARG A 76 5.80 5.67 4.73
N PHE A 77 6.63 5.84 5.76
CA PHE A 77 7.86 6.61 5.64
C PHE A 77 8.83 5.98 4.63
N MET A 78 8.99 4.65 4.69
CA MET A 78 9.85 3.93 3.76
C MET A 78 9.35 3.99 2.32
N ASP A 79 8.04 4.00 2.08
CA ASP A 79 7.47 4.15 0.74
C ASP A 79 7.81 5.51 0.11
N VAL A 80 7.80 6.60 0.90
CA VAL A 80 8.35 7.89 0.47
C VAL A 80 9.84 7.78 0.16
N VAL A 81 10.62 7.16 1.06
CA VAL A 81 12.08 7.00 0.87
C VAL A 81 12.39 6.20 -0.40
N VAL A 82 11.69 5.11 -0.65
CA VAL A 82 11.86 4.24 -1.83
C VAL A 82 11.46 4.98 -3.11
N GLY A 83 10.34 5.70 -3.07
CA GLY A 83 9.93 6.57 -4.17
C GLY A 83 10.99 7.60 -4.52
N MET A 84 11.55 8.29 -3.52
CA MET A 84 12.60 9.27 -3.73
C MET A 84 13.94 8.65 -4.15
N ALA A 85 14.32 7.51 -3.58
CA ALA A 85 15.56 6.81 -3.87
C ALA A 85 15.63 6.28 -5.31
N SER A 86 14.47 5.99 -5.93
CA SER A 86 14.37 5.61 -7.33
C SER A 86 14.19 6.83 -8.25
N PHE A 87 13.47 7.85 -7.80
CA PHE A 87 13.29 9.11 -8.51
C PHE A 87 14.61 9.82 -8.77
N VAL A 88 15.40 10.12 -7.74
CA VAL A 88 16.61 10.95 -7.85
C VAL A 88 17.60 10.43 -8.90
N PRO A 89 18.05 9.16 -8.85
CA PRO A 89 18.98 8.66 -9.88
C PRO A 89 18.34 8.63 -11.27
N THR A 90 17.05 8.28 -11.38
CA THR A 90 16.36 8.26 -12.68
C THR A 90 16.27 9.66 -13.28
N PHE A 91 15.94 10.67 -12.48
CA PHE A 91 15.88 12.07 -12.89
C PHE A 91 17.24 12.60 -13.33
N LEU A 92 18.32 12.27 -12.61
CA LEU A 92 19.66 12.72 -12.97
C LEU A 92 20.19 12.03 -14.24
N LEU A 93 19.75 10.80 -14.52
CA LEU A 93 20.16 10.03 -15.70
C LEU A 93 19.28 10.29 -16.92
N SER A 94 18.04 10.75 -16.75
CA SER A 94 17.09 10.92 -17.86
C SER A 94 17.58 11.87 -18.98
N PRO A 95 18.33 12.96 -18.71
CA PRO A 95 18.86 13.81 -19.78
C PRO A 95 19.91 13.13 -20.67
N ALA A 96 20.53 12.05 -20.20
CA ALA A 96 21.51 11.28 -20.97
C ALA A 96 20.86 10.27 -21.93
N LEU A 97 19.54 10.05 -21.84
CA LEU A 97 18.82 9.10 -22.66
C LEU A 97 18.34 9.75 -23.97
N PRO A 98 18.45 9.07 -25.11
CA PRO A 98 17.75 9.49 -26.32
C PRO A 98 16.24 9.58 -26.08
N GLU A 99 15.58 10.57 -26.67
CA GLU A 99 14.14 10.82 -26.50
C GLU A 99 13.28 9.57 -26.74
N THR A 100 13.57 8.83 -27.82
CA THR A 100 12.88 7.56 -28.12
C THR A 100 13.00 6.54 -26.98
N LEU A 101 14.19 6.41 -26.39
CA LEU A 101 14.40 5.47 -25.28
C LEU A 101 13.70 5.94 -24.01
N LEU A 102 13.72 7.26 -23.74
CA LEU A 102 13.00 7.86 -22.62
C LEU A 102 11.50 7.58 -22.71
N ILE A 103 10.88 7.82 -23.88
CA ILE A 103 9.45 7.59 -24.11
C ILE A 103 9.10 6.10 -23.95
N LEU A 104 9.89 5.21 -24.56
CA LEU A 104 9.66 3.76 -24.45
C LEU A 104 9.83 3.25 -23.02
N ALA A 105 10.87 3.69 -22.32
CA ALA A 105 11.12 3.33 -20.93
C ALA A 105 9.99 3.86 -20.02
N PHE A 106 9.57 5.11 -20.21
CA PHE A 106 8.48 5.70 -19.46
C PHE A 106 7.18 4.92 -19.67
N GLY A 107 6.81 4.65 -20.93
CA GLY A 107 5.61 3.88 -21.26
C GLY A 107 5.61 2.47 -20.65
N PHE A 108 6.74 1.77 -20.72
CA PHE A 108 6.88 0.44 -20.12
C PHE A 108 6.78 0.47 -18.59
N ILE A 109 7.55 1.35 -17.93
CA ILE A 109 7.56 1.47 -16.47
C ILE A 109 6.20 1.92 -15.95
N LEU A 110 5.55 2.89 -16.59
CA LEU A 110 4.22 3.35 -16.21
C LEU A 110 3.19 2.24 -16.34
N THR A 111 3.23 1.45 -17.42
CA THR A 111 2.32 0.32 -17.62
C THR A 111 2.52 -0.75 -16.54
N ALA A 112 3.77 -1.08 -16.22
CA ALA A 112 4.08 -2.01 -15.13
C ALA A 112 3.60 -1.47 -13.78
N ASN A 113 3.80 -0.17 -13.52
CA ASN A 113 3.38 0.49 -12.29
C ASN A 113 1.86 0.44 -12.10
N ILE A 114 1.10 0.84 -13.12
CA ILE A 114 -0.37 0.79 -13.10
C ILE A 114 -0.85 -0.64 -12.88
N THR A 115 -0.24 -1.62 -13.56
CA THR A 115 -0.60 -3.03 -13.42
C THR A 115 -0.38 -3.51 -11.98
N MET A 116 0.76 -3.19 -11.37
CA MET A 116 1.06 -3.53 -9.98
C MET A 116 0.11 -2.84 -8.99
N ALA A 117 -0.14 -1.54 -9.18
CA ALA A 117 -1.07 -0.78 -8.34
C ALA A 117 -2.49 -1.36 -8.38
N VAL A 118 -2.99 -1.72 -9.57
CA VAL A 118 -4.31 -2.36 -9.72
C VAL A 118 -4.37 -3.70 -9.00
N PHE A 119 -3.32 -4.53 -9.09
CA PHE A 119 -3.29 -5.81 -8.39
C PHE A 119 -3.24 -5.64 -6.88
N GLY A 120 -2.41 -4.75 -6.36
CA GLY A 120 -2.30 -4.52 -4.93
C GLY A 120 -3.58 -3.89 -4.35
N TRP A 121 -4.19 -2.92 -5.05
CA TRP A 121 -5.49 -2.37 -4.67
C TRP A 121 -6.57 -3.45 -4.61
N THR A 122 -6.66 -4.30 -5.64
CA THR A 122 -7.63 -5.40 -5.70
C THR A 122 -7.41 -6.40 -4.57
N ALA A 123 -6.15 -6.70 -4.24
CA ALA A 123 -5.82 -7.59 -3.13
C ALA A 123 -6.23 -6.98 -1.78
N SER A 124 -5.95 -5.69 -1.57
CA SER A 124 -6.31 -4.96 -0.35
C SER A 124 -7.83 -4.86 -0.14
N ARG A 125 -8.59 -4.59 -1.21
CA ARG A 125 -10.07 -4.61 -1.18
C ARG A 125 -10.62 -5.98 -0.80
N LYS A 126 -10.11 -7.05 -1.42
CA LYS A 126 -10.52 -8.44 -1.11
C LYS A 126 -10.20 -8.80 0.35
N ALA A 127 -9.06 -8.35 0.86
CA ALA A 127 -8.65 -8.57 2.24
C ALA A 127 -9.60 -7.88 3.22
N GLU A 128 -9.92 -6.60 2.98
CA GLU A 128 -10.84 -5.82 3.82
C GLU A 128 -12.23 -6.48 3.91
N GLU A 129 -12.80 -6.87 2.77
CA GLU A 129 -14.11 -7.55 2.72
C GLU A 129 -14.11 -8.90 3.43
N PHE A 130 -13.00 -9.64 3.37
CA PHE A 130 -12.86 -10.90 4.08
C PHE A 130 -12.74 -10.68 5.59
N GLU A 131 -11.93 -9.72 6.02
CA GLU A 131 -11.79 -9.35 7.44
C GLU A 131 -13.13 -8.91 8.03
N HIS A 132 -13.88 -8.06 7.32
CA HIS A 132 -15.20 -7.60 7.75
C HIS A 132 -16.17 -8.78 7.98
N ARG A 133 -16.26 -9.70 7.01
CA ARG A 133 -17.11 -10.91 7.12
C ARG A 133 -16.69 -11.79 8.29
N LEU A 134 -15.39 -11.95 8.52
CA LEU A 134 -14.87 -12.78 9.60
C LEU A 134 -15.14 -12.16 10.98
N ARG A 135 -15.00 -10.84 11.11
CA ARG A 135 -15.36 -10.08 12.33
C ARG A 135 -16.84 -10.25 12.67
N LEU A 136 -17.74 -10.16 11.68
CA LEU A 136 -19.17 -10.39 11.89
C LEU A 136 -19.47 -11.81 12.38
N ARG A 137 -18.88 -12.83 11.75
CA ARG A 137 -19.05 -14.24 12.17
C ARG A 137 -18.56 -14.48 13.60
N LEU A 138 -17.42 -13.92 13.98
CA LEU A 138 -16.89 -14.04 15.34
C LEU A 138 -17.78 -13.35 16.37
N ALA A 139 -18.31 -12.16 16.05
CA ALA A 139 -19.25 -11.46 16.92
C ALA A 139 -20.53 -12.29 17.15
N GLU A 140 -21.06 -12.90 16.09
CA GLU A 140 -22.22 -13.78 16.18
C GLU A 140 -21.94 -15.05 16.99
N GLN A 141 -20.80 -15.70 16.77
CA GLN A 141 -20.39 -16.87 17.56
C GLN A 141 -20.25 -16.54 19.05
N ARG A 142 -19.64 -15.39 19.39
CA ARG A 142 -19.53 -14.92 20.78
C ARG A 142 -20.91 -14.68 21.39
N LYS A 143 -21.84 -14.07 20.65
CA LYS A 143 -23.23 -13.87 21.09
C LYS A 143 -23.92 -15.21 21.39
N ARG A 144 -23.87 -16.16 20.44
CA ARG A 144 -24.44 -17.52 20.60
C ARG A 144 -23.85 -18.25 21.81
N LEU A 145 -22.53 -18.15 22.05
CA LEU A 145 -21.88 -18.75 23.21
C LEU A 145 -22.35 -18.12 24.53
N ARG A 146 -22.53 -16.80 24.56
CA ARG A 146 -23.05 -16.09 25.74
C ARG A 146 -24.49 -16.51 26.05
N GLU A 147 -25.35 -16.58 25.04
CA GLU A 147 -26.75 -17.05 25.19
C GLU A 147 -26.81 -18.49 25.70
N ARG A 148 -25.97 -19.38 25.15
CA ARG A 148 -25.86 -20.78 25.64
C ARG A 148 -25.42 -20.86 27.10
N ARG A 149 -24.49 -20.01 27.53
CA ARG A 149 -24.05 -19.96 28.94
C ARG A 149 -25.18 -19.49 29.85
N LEU A 150 -25.91 -18.43 29.46
CA LEU A 150 -27.06 -17.93 30.22
C LEU A 150 -28.15 -18.98 30.38
N ARG A 151 -28.55 -19.65 29.28
CA ARG A 151 -29.55 -20.73 29.33
C ARG A 151 -29.13 -21.88 30.24
N ARG A 152 -27.84 -22.25 30.25
CA ARG A 152 -27.30 -23.29 31.14
C ARG A 152 -27.34 -22.88 32.61
N MET A 153 -27.14 -21.60 32.91
CA MET A 153 -27.25 -21.09 34.28
C MET A 153 -28.70 -21.10 34.76
N GLU A 154 -29.63 -20.64 33.91
CA GLU A 154 -31.07 -20.68 34.20
C GLU A 154 -31.59 -22.11 34.43
N SER A 155 -31.13 -23.08 33.62
CA SER A 155 -31.50 -24.49 33.79
C SER A 155 -30.94 -25.15 35.05
N ARG A 156 -29.94 -24.55 35.71
CA ARG A 156 -29.33 -25.07 36.96
C ARG A 156 -29.97 -24.48 38.22
N GLN A 157 -30.73 -23.40 38.09
CA GLN A 157 -31.44 -22.75 39.21
C GLN A 157 -32.89 -23.23 39.36
N LYS A 158 -33.40 -24.02 38.40
CA LYS A 158 -34.66 -24.75 38.49
C LYS A 158 -34.38 -26.18 38.91
#